data_AF-A0A7X9UF49-F1
#
_entry.id   AF-A0A7X9UF49-F1
#
_cell.length_a   1.000
_cell.length_b   1.000
_cell.length_c   1.000
_cell.angle_alpha   90.00
_cell.angle_beta   90.00
_cell.angle_gamma   90.00
#
_symmetry.space_group_name_H-M   'P 1'
#
loop_
_entity.id
_entity.type
_entity.pdbx_description
1 polymer ?
#
loop_
_entity_poly.entity_id
_entity_poly.type
_entity_poly.pdbx_seq_one_letter_code
_entity_poly.pdbx_strand_id
1 'polypeptide(L)'
;MGGNVVKISTLETKLASRYNEFDPEVCPWCGDEECGFISVKIDREDDIVIWRDFIVNDKNLQVGPFYFGWENYKQAIENTFGTAGIQ
;
A
#
# COMPACT_ATOMS: atom_id res chain seq x y z
N MET A 1 -0.50 20.32 22.12
CA MET A 1 -0.45 20.40 20.65
C MET A 1 -0.85 19.04 20.13
N GLY A 2 -2.15 18.83 19.91
CA GLY A 2 -2.69 17.55 19.46
C GLY A 2 -2.96 17.65 17.97
N GLY A 3 -2.02 17.19 17.15
CA GLY A 3 -2.25 17.00 15.71
C GLY A 3 -3.24 15.85 15.51
N ASN A 4 -4.26 16.08 14.69
CA ASN A 4 -5.19 15.03 14.28
C ASN A 4 -4.44 14.01 13.41
N VAL A 5 -4.05 12.88 13.99
CA VAL A 5 -3.51 11.75 13.24
C VAL A 5 -4.68 11.06 12.54
N VAL A 6 -4.87 11.36 11.26
CA VAL A 6 -5.78 10.59 10.41
C VAL A 6 -5.04 9.30 10.04
N LYS A 7 -5.36 8.20 10.73
CA LYS A 7 -4.89 6.86 10.34
C LYS A 7 -5.60 6.48 9.05
N ILE A 8 -4.87 6.53 7.93
CA ILE A 8 -5.37 5.97 6.68
C ILE A 8 -5.02 4.48 6.76
N SER A 9 -6.08 3.69 6.86
CA SER A 9 -6.14 2.23 6.89
C SER A 9 -5.02 1.55 6.09
N THR A 10 -4.48 0.47 6.66
CA THR A 10 -3.54 -0.46 6.03
C THR A 10 -3.91 -0.69 4.57
N LEU A 11 -2.97 -0.45 3.66
CA LEU A 11 -3.11 -0.86 2.26
C LEU A 11 -2.43 -2.21 2.09
N GLU A 12 -3.17 -3.15 1.51
CA GLU A 12 -2.68 -4.48 1.17
C GLU A 12 -2.68 -4.61 -0.34
N THR A 13 -1.51 -4.93 -0.91
CA THR A 13 -1.39 -5.16 -2.34
C THR A 13 -0.67 -6.48 -2.58
N LYS A 14 -1.22 -7.31 -3.48
CA LYS A 14 -0.57 -8.53 -3.92
C LYS A 14 0.58 -8.16 -4.85
N LEU A 15 1.78 -8.66 -4.57
CA LEU A 15 2.88 -8.60 -5.52
C LEU A 15 2.47 -9.37 -6.78
N ALA A 16 2.29 -8.67 -7.90
CA ALA A 16 2.08 -9.29 -9.20
C ALA A 16 3.39 -9.98 -9.66
N SER A 17 3.77 -11.08 -9.02
CA SER A 17 4.84 -11.93 -9.50
C SER A 17 4.33 -12.65 -10.75
N ARG A 18 4.89 -12.30 -11.90
CA ARG A 18 4.64 -12.99 -13.17
C ARG A 18 4.95 -14.48 -13.04
N TYR A 19 3.93 -15.31 -12.85
CA TYR A 19 3.97 -16.72 -13.24
C TYR A 19 2.67 -17.00 -13.99
N ASN A 20 2.84 -17.29 -15.28
CA ASN A 20 1.76 -17.59 -16.21
C ASN A 20 0.86 -18.71 -15.66
N GLU A 21 -0.46 -18.53 -15.78
CA GLU A 21 -1.51 -19.56 -15.68
C GLU A 21 -1.83 -20.19 -14.31
N PHE A 22 -1.71 -19.46 -13.21
CA PHE A 22 -2.31 -19.89 -11.94
C PHE A 22 -3.24 -18.82 -11.37
N ASP A 23 -4.37 -19.28 -10.83
CA ASP A 23 -5.40 -18.44 -10.23
C ASP A 23 -4.75 -17.39 -9.30
N PRO A 24 -4.80 -16.09 -9.66
CA PRO A 24 -4.05 -15.06 -8.97
C PRO A 24 -4.56 -14.80 -7.56
N GLU A 25 -5.58 -15.51 -7.09
CA GLU A 25 -6.11 -15.42 -5.73
C GLU A 25 -5.26 -16.23 -4.73
N VAL A 26 -4.57 -17.30 -5.16
CA VAL A 26 -3.87 -18.22 -4.23
C VAL A 26 -2.36 -18.24 -4.47
N CYS A 27 -1.54 -18.17 -3.40
CA CYS A 27 -0.09 -18.31 -3.53
C CYS A 27 0.29 -19.74 -3.95
N PRO A 28 0.95 -19.95 -5.11
CA PRO A 28 1.24 -21.29 -5.64
C PRO A 28 2.25 -22.09 -4.79
N TRP A 29 2.93 -21.45 -3.84
CA TRP A 29 3.90 -22.10 -2.95
C TRP A 29 3.26 -22.70 -1.70
N CYS A 30 2.19 -22.12 -1.18
CA CYS A 30 1.61 -22.52 0.10
C CYS A 30 0.09 -22.74 0.09
N GLY A 31 -0.60 -22.40 -1.01
CA GLY A 31 -2.05 -22.56 -1.10
C GLY A 31 -2.84 -21.53 -0.29
N ASP A 32 -2.16 -20.51 0.26
CA ASP A 32 -2.76 -19.46 1.09
C ASP A 32 -3.12 -18.24 0.24
N GLU A 33 -4.35 -17.74 0.42
CA GLU A 33 -4.92 -16.59 -0.30
C GLU A 33 -4.30 -15.25 0.14
N GLU A 34 -3.78 -15.15 1.37
CA GLU A 34 -3.17 -13.95 1.96
C GLU A 34 -1.64 -13.93 1.82
N CYS A 35 -1.04 -15.02 1.33
CA CYS A 35 0.41 -15.08 1.15
C CYS A 35 0.90 -14.20 -0.03
N GLY A 36 1.93 -13.39 0.23
CA GLY A 36 2.56 -12.50 -0.76
C GLY A 36 1.95 -11.10 -0.83
N PHE A 37 1.00 -10.78 0.04
CA PHE A 37 0.53 -9.41 0.24
C PHE A 37 1.56 -8.62 1.03
N ILE A 38 1.84 -7.41 0.55
CA ILE A 38 2.57 -6.42 1.34
C ILE A 38 1.53 -5.52 1.99
N SER A 39 1.56 -5.46 3.31
CA SER A 39 0.80 -4.50 4.11
C SER A 39 1.71 -3.32 4.45
N VAL A 40 1.21 -2.09 4.29
CA VAL A 40 1.93 -0.86 4.67
C VAL A 40 1.05 0.01 5.55
N LYS A 41 1.65 0.63 6.56
CA LYS A 41 0.98 1.63 7.39
C LYS A 41 1.17 3.01 6.78
N ILE A 42 0.07 3.73 6.61
CA ILE A 42 0.06 5.09 6.07
C ILE A 42 -0.44 6.04 7.15
N ASP A 43 0.44 6.90 7.62
CA ASP A 43 0.12 7.98 8.54
C ASP A 43 0.18 9.33 7.83
N ARG A 44 -0.50 10.33 8.40
CA ARG A 44 -0.37 11.73 7.99
C ARG A 44 -0.06 12.60 9.20
N GLU A 45 0.98 13.41 9.08
CA GLU A 45 1.38 14.43 10.04
C GLU A 45 1.47 15.77 9.30
N ASP A 46 0.58 16.71 9.61
CA ASP A 46 0.43 17.98 8.92
C ASP A 46 0.33 17.83 7.38
N ASP A 47 1.32 18.34 6.65
CA ASP A 47 1.40 18.31 5.19
C ASP A 47 2.31 17.18 4.67
N ILE A 48 2.65 16.19 5.53
CA ILE A 48 3.48 15.05 5.17
C ILE A 48 2.69 13.74 5.35
N VAL A 49 2.69 12.92 4.30
CA VAL A 49 2.21 11.54 4.32
C VAL A 49 3.41 10.61 4.50
N ILE A 50 3.30 9.66 5.41
CA ILE A 50 4.38 8.76 5.82
C ILE A 50 3.94 7.32 5.57
N TRP A 51 4.67 6.63 4.70
CA TRP A 51 4.52 5.19 4.50
C TRP A 51 5.59 4.47 5.31
N ARG A 52 5.18 3.60 6.24
CA ARG A 52 6.08 2.88 7.15
C ARG A 52 5.55 1.50 7.49
N ASP A 53 6.35 0.76 8.27
CA ASP A 53 5.96 -0.54 8.83
C ASP A 53 5.52 -1.54 7.75
N PHE A 54 6.32 -1.68 6.69
CA PHE A 54 6.07 -2.62 5.60
C PHE A 54 6.22 -4.06 6.09
N ILE A 55 5.16 -4.87 5.92
CA ILE A 55 5.09 -6.25 6.39
C ILE A 55 4.72 -7.15 5.21
N VAL A 56 5.39 -8.30 5.08
CA VAL A 56 5.01 -9.40 4.19
C VAL A 56 5.07 -10.70 4.97
N ASN A 57 4.01 -11.50 4.95
CA ASN A 57 3.94 -12.79 5.67
C ASN A 57 4.46 -12.67 7.13
N ASP A 58 3.93 -11.70 7.88
CA ASP A 58 4.31 -11.36 9.26
C ASP A 58 5.78 -10.90 9.48
N LYS A 59 6.53 -10.65 8.41
CA LYS A 59 7.91 -10.18 8.47
C LYS A 59 8.02 -8.72 8.05
N ASN A 60 8.72 -7.93 8.86
CA ASN A 60 9.06 -6.55 8.51
C ASN A 60 10.09 -6.52 7.37
N LEU A 61 9.80 -5.77 6.31
CA LEU A 61 10.63 -5.70 5.09
C LEU A 61 11.87 -4.80 5.22
N GLN A 62 12.07 -4.09 6.34
CA GLN A 62 13.15 -3.10 6.54
C GLN A 62 13.31 -2.13 5.35
N VAL A 63 12.17 -1.69 4.80
CA VAL A 63 12.09 -0.66 3.75
C VAL A 63 11.29 0.55 4.25
N GLY A 64 11.64 1.73 3.74
CA GLY A 64 11.10 2.99 4.23
C GLY A 64 11.71 3.41 5.59
N PRO A 65 11.09 4.37 6.30
CA PRO A 65 9.87 5.09 5.92
C PRO A 65 10.03 5.96 4.67
N PHE A 66 8.96 6.14 3.90
CA PHE A 66 8.90 7.06 2.76
C PHE A 66 8.00 8.25 3.10
N TYR A 67 8.39 9.43 2.63
CA TYR A 67 7.73 10.70 2.95
C TYR A 67 7.26 11.38 1.68
N PHE A 68 6.03 11.88 1.69
CA PHE A 68 5.41 12.57 0.56
C PHE A 68 4.75 13.86 1.03
N GLY A 69 4.91 14.94 0.26
CA GLY A 69 4.12 16.15 0.49
C GLY A 69 2.65 15.91 0.16
N TRP A 70 1.74 16.42 1.00
CA TRP A 70 0.30 16.16 0.91
C TRP A 70 -0.30 16.52 -0.45
N GLU A 71 0.00 17.70 -0.99
CA GLU A 71 -0.55 18.13 -2.28
C GLU A 71 -0.11 17.22 -3.42
N ASN A 72 1.18 16.83 -3.46
CA ASN A 72 1.69 15.90 -4.46
C ASN A 72 1.08 14.49 -4.30
N TYR A 73 0.93 14.02 -3.06
CA TYR A 73 0.33 12.73 -2.77
C TYR A 73 -1.14 12.68 -3.20
N LYS A 74 -1.93 13.70 -2.80
CA LYS A 74 -3.33 13.85 -3.19
C LYS A 74 -3.50 13.91 -4.70
N GLN A 75 -2.70 14.74 -5.38
CA GLN A 75 -2.75 14.86 -6.84
C GLN A 75 -2.44 13.54 -7.54
N ALA A 76 -1.46 12.76 -7.06
CA ALA A 76 -1.13 11.46 -7.62
C ALA A 76 -2.31 10.45 -7.51
N ILE A 77 -3.00 10.45 -6.37
CA ILE A 77 -4.20 9.62 -6.16
C ILE A 77 -5.34 10.06 -7.08
N GLU A 78 -5.64 11.37 -7.12
CA GLU A 78 -6.71 11.92 -7.97
C GLU A 78 -6.46 11.64 -9.47
N ASN A 79 -5.22 11.77 -9.92
CA ASN A 79 -4.84 11.47 -11.30
C ASN A 79 -5.04 9.99 -11.66
N THR A 80 -4.91 9.07 -10.68
CA THR A 80 -5.15 7.64 -10.87
C THR A 80 -6.64 7.36 -11.09
N PHE A 81 -7.52 8.04 -10.36
CA PHE A 81 -8.97 7.93 -10.58
C PHE A 81 -9.43 8.63 -11.87
N GLY A 82 -8.78 9.73 -12.26
CA GLY A 82 -9.05 10.41 -13.54
C GLY A 82 -8.59 9.63 -14.78
N THR A 83 -7.66 8.69 -14.64
CA THR A 83 -7.22 7.78 -15.72
C THR A 83 -8.02 6.47 -15.77
N ALA A 84 -8.64 6.05 -14.65
CA ALA A 84 -9.63 4.99 -14.63
C ALA A 84 -10.99 5.54 -15.11
N GLY A 85 -11.16 5.67 -16.43
CA GLY A 85 -12.36 6.24 -17.05
C GLY A 85 -13.66 5.67 -16.49
N ILE A 86 -14.34 6.45 -15.64
CA ILE A 86 -15.78 6.39 -15.45
C ILE A 86 -16.34 7.51 -16.34
N GLN A 87 -16.78 7.12 -17.53
CA GLN A 87 -17.62 7.93 -18.42
C GLN A 87 -18.98 7.27 -18.51
#